data_AF-A0A3S9SJ79-F1
#
_entry.id   AF-A0A3S9SJ79-F1
#
_cell.length_a   1.000
_cell.length_b   1.000
_cell.length_c   1.000
_cell.angle_alpha   90.00
_cell.angle_beta   90.00
_cell.angle_gamma   90.00
#
_symmetry.space_group_name_H-M   'P 1'
#
loop_
_entity.id
_entity.type
_entity.pdbx_description
1 polymer ?
#
loop_
_entity_poly.entity_id
_entity_poly.type
_entity_poly.pdbx_seq_one_letter_code
_entity_poly.pdbx_strand_id
1 'polypeptide(L)'
;MDFYIQPDNGYVIVRETGNVHNMLGICLSEKPESSVMLVGLDSDNFYKNKLDEKKIMRQVLMATSDIYAEFEKRFFIKKIQYVKTDSPPESIYRYLAFEILRSVVLNIEPKSEIILKEDNSDQLAISLL
;
A
#
# COMPACT_ATOMS: atom_id res chain seq x y z
N MET A 1 -1.34 -14.15 -1.93
CA MET A 1 -1.45 -12.70 -1.70
C MET A 1 -2.10 -12.57 -0.35
N ASP A 2 -1.46 -11.83 0.53
CA ASP A 2 -1.81 -11.81 1.93
C ASP A 2 -2.30 -10.42 2.28
N PHE A 3 -3.46 -10.36 2.92
CA PHE A 3 -4.16 -9.13 3.28
C PHE A 3 -4.15 -8.96 4.81
N TYR A 4 -3.81 -7.76 5.26
CA TYR A 4 -3.65 -7.42 6.66
C TYR A 4 -4.30 -6.07 6.98
N ILE A 5 -4.57 -5.82 8.25
CA ILE A 5 -4.96 -4.50 8.76
C ILE A 5 -3.78 -3.82 9.46
N GLN A 6 -3.86 -2.51 9.55
CA GLN A 6 -2.99 -1.66 10.36
C GLN A 6 -3.86 -0.72 11.22
N PRO A 7 -3.26 -0.09 12.24
CA PRO A 7 -3.88 1.04 12.94
C PRO A 7 -4.35 2.16 12.00
N ASP A 8 -5.18 3.06 12.52
CA ASP A 8 -5.64 4.27 11.83
C ASP A 8 -6.37 4.04 10.49
N ASN A 9 -7.13 2.95 10.41
CA ASN A 9 -7.87 2.53 9.22
C ASN A 9 -6.94 2.23 8.04
N GLY A 10 -5.87 1.48 8.34
CA GLY A 10 -4.87 1.05 7.38
C GLY A 10 -5.05 -0.40 6.96
N TYR A 11 -4.62 -0.69 5.74
CA TYR A 11 -4.68 -2.00 5.11
C TYR A 11 -3.39 -2.26 4.36
N VAL A 12 -2.96 -3.52 4.34
CA VAL A 12 -1.76 -3.93 3.60
C VAL A 12 -2.06 -5.14 2.76
N ILE A 13 -1.46 -5.17 1.58
CA ILE A 13 -1.33 -6.39 0.80
C ILE A 13 0.13 -6.70 0.54
N VAL A 14 0.49 -7.98 0.69
CA VAL A 14 1.79 -8.53 0.30
C VAL A 14 1.57 -9.53 -0.83
N ARG A 15 2.27 -9.31 -1.94
CA ARG A 15 2.28 -10.17 -3.11
C ARG A 15 3.65 -10.80 -3.25
N GLU A 16 3.76 -12.07 -2.89
CA GLU A 16 4.96 -12.88 -3.10
C GLU A 16 4.81 -13.67 -4.40
N THR A 17 5.66 -13.40 -5.39
CA THR A 17 5.76 -14.21 -6.61
C THR A 17 7.20 -14.52 -6.94
N GLY A 18 7.66 -15.71 -6.54
CA GLY A 18 9.00 -16.20 -6.82
C GLY A 18 10.08 -15.23 -6.32
N ASN A 19 10.68 -14.47 -7.25
CA ASN A 19 11.78 -13.55 -6.99
C ASN A 19 11.35 -12.10 -6.67
N VAL A 20 10.05 -11.81 -6.72
CA VAL A 20 9.52 -10.44 -6.49
C VAL A 20 8.51 -10.49 -5.35
N HIS A 21 8.79 -9.71 -4.32
CA HIS A 21 7.87 -9.42 -3.23
C HIS A 21 7.44 -7.96 -3.41
N ASN A 22 6.15 -7.71 -3.63
CA ASN A 22 5.61 -6.35 -3.62
C ASN A 22 4.76 -6.15 -2.38
N MET A 23 4.88 -5.00 -1.76
CA MET A 23 4.04 -4.63 -0.62
C MET A 23 3.48 -3.22 -0.81
N LEU A 24 2.20 -3.07 -0.49
CA LEU A 24 1.51 -1.80 -0.49
C LEU A 24 0.68 -1.66 0.79
N GLY A 25 0.85 -0.54 1.47
CA GLY A 25 -0.03 -0.09 2.56
C GLY A 25 -0.87 1.10 2.12
N ILE A 26 -2.15 1.11 2.49
CA ILE A 26 -3.08 2.22 2.25
C ILE A 26 -3.80 2.53 3.55
N CYS A 27 -3.82 3.80 3.96
CA CYS A 27 -4.74 4.26 4.99
C CYS A 27 -5.86 5.08 4.35
N LEU A 28 -7.10 4.77 4.75
CA LEU A 28 -8.28 5.46 4.27
C LEU A 28 -8.61 6.68 5.14
N SER A 29 -9.29 7.64 4.53
CA SER A 29 -9.94 8.76 5.20
C SER A 29 -11.46 8.66 5.04
N GLU A 30 -12.17 9.22 6.00
CA GLU A 30 -13.64 9.36 5.95
C GLU A 30 -14.08 10.44 4.95
N LYS A 31 -13.19 11.39 4.62
CA LYS A 31 -13.47 12.53 3.74
C LYS A 31 -12.37 12.72 2.70
N PRO A 32 -12.64 13.48 1.62
CA PRO A 32 -11.60 13.84 0.67
C PRO A 32 -10.44 14.56 1.34
N GLU A 33 -9.21 14.16 1.01
CA GLU A 33 -7.98 14.79 1.49
C GLU A 33 -7.44 15.78 0.44
N SER A 34 -6.85 16.88 0.91
CA SER A 34 -6.20 17.87 0.03
C SER A 34 -4.85 17.37 -0.51
N SER A 35 -4.25 16.39 0.16
CA SER A 35 -2.99 15.75 -0.24
C SER A 35 -2.91 14.33 0.30
N VAL A 36 -2.23 13.45 -0.43
CA VAL A 36 -1.96 12.07 -0.01
C VAL A 36 -0.52 11.98 0.45
N MET A 37 -0.31 11.50 1.68
CA MET A 37 1.03 11.22 2.19
C MET A 37 1.59 9.97 1.51
N LEU A 38 2.81 10.05 0.97
CA LEU A 38 3.51 8.92 0.38
C LEU A 38 4.75 8.60 1.21
N VAL A 39 4.87 7.36 1.69
CA VAL A 39 5.94 6.90 2.56
C VAL A 39 6.65 5.71 1.91
N GLY A 40 7.95 5.87 1.64
CA GLY A 40 8.79 4.78 1.17
C GLY A 40 9.31 3.96 2.35
N LEU A 41 9.13 2.65 2.30
CA LEU A 41 9.65 1.67 3.25
C LEU A 41 10.97 1.13 2.71
N ASP A 42 12.02 1.16 3.53
CA ASP A 42 13.28 0.55 3.18
C ASP A 42 13.20 -0.98 3.29
N SER A 43 13.91 -1.64 2.41
CA SER A 43 14.25 -3.05 2.54
C SER A 43 15.77 -3.18 2.47
N ASP A 44 16.34 -4.22 3.08
CA ASP A 44 17.80 -4.44 3.14
C ASP A 44 18.48 -4.59 1.76
N ASN A 45 17.71 -4.59 0.67
CA ASN A 45 18.22 -4.79 -0.68
C ASN A 45 18.56 -3.49 -1.41
N PHE A 46 19.85 -3.27 -1.65
CA PHE A 46 20.43 -2.21 -2.50
C PHE A 46 20.10 -2.40 -4.01
N TYR A 47 18.83 -2.36 -4.42
CA TYR A 47 18.48 -2.33 -5.84
C TYR A 47 18.50 -0.89 -6.38
N LYS A 48 19.19 -0.72 -7.53
CA LYS A 48 19.48 0.58 -8.19
C LYS A 48 18.31 1.18 -8.99
N ASN A 49 17.21 0.46 -9.20
CA ASN A 49 16.10 0.94 -10.01
C ASN A 49 15.08 1.65 -9.12
N LYS A 50 15.10 2.98 -9.16
CA LYS A 50 14.20 3.82 -8.38
C LYS A 50 12.82 3.87 -9.06
N LEU A 51 11.79 3.47 -8.32
CA LEU A 51 10.40 3.68 -8.73
C LEU A 51 10.06 5.18 -8.78
N ASP A 52 9.20 5.56 -9.71
CA ASP A 52 8.66 6.91 -9.78
C ASP A 52 7.45 7.05 -8.84
N GLU A 53 7.68 7.72 -7.70
CA GLU A 53 6.67 8.02 -6.69
C GLU A 53 5.39 8.66 -7.24
N LYS A 54 5.50 9.54 -8.24
CA LYS A 54 4.32 10.16 -8.85
C LYS A 54 3.51 9.15 -9.64
N LYS A 55 4.18 8.19 -10.29
CA LYS A 55 3.50 7.08 -10.96
C LYS A 55 2.86 6.14 -9.95
N ILE A 56 3.52 5.79 -8.85
CA ILE A 56 2.92 4.97 -7.78
C ILE A 56 1.63 5.63 -7.30
N MET A 57 1.69 6.91 -6.89
CA MET A 57 0.52 7.64 -6.41
C MET A 57 -0.59 7.67 -7.45
N ARG A 58 -0.27 7.95 -8.72
CA ARG A 58 -1.25 7.91 -9.82
C ARG A 58 -1.91 6.53 -9.95
N GLN A 59 -1.13 5.46 -9.91
CA GLN A 59 -1.64 4.08 -10.06
C GLN A 59 -2.59 3.71 -8.91
N VAL A 60 -2.23 4.07 -7.67
CA VAL A 60 -3.09 3.86 -6.50
C VAL A 60 -4.39 4.67 -6.59
N LEU A 61 -4.32 5.94 -7.02
CA LEU A 61 -5.52 6.76 -7.21
C LEU A 61 -6.39 6.29 -8.37
N MET A 62 -5.83 5.70 -9.42
CA MET A 62 -6.62 5.08 -10.49
C MET A 62 -7.43 3.89 -9.97
N ALA A 63 -6.89 3.11 -9.02
CA ALA A 63 -7.61 1.98 -8.43
C ALA A 63 -8.88 2.41 -7.68
N THR A 64 -8.94 3.61 -7.10
CA THR A 64 -10.19 4.11 -6.47
C THR A 64 -11.28 4.36 -7.51
N SER A 65 -10.90 4.76 -8.72
CA SER A 65 -11.84 4.92 -9.84
C SER A 65 -12.32 3.57 -10.37
N ASP A 66 -11.43 2.57 -10.42
CA ASP A 66 -11.78 1.20 -10.81
C ASP A 66 -12.80 0.59 -9.84
N ILE A 67 -12.56 0.74 -8.54
CA ILE A 67 -13.47 0.26 -7.49
C ILE A 67 -14.82 0.97 -7.55
N TYR A 68 -14.84 2.27 -7.83
CA TYR A 68 -16.10 2.99 -8.01
C TYR A 68 -16.87 2.47 -9.24
N ALA A 69 -16.18 2.18 -10.34
CA ALA A 69 -16.80 1.64 -11.54
C ALA A 69 -17.38 0.23 -11.33
N GLU A 70 -16.73 -0.61 -10.51
CA GLU A 70 -17.16 -2.00 -10.29
C GLU A 70 -18.19 -2.16 -9.15
N PHE A 71 -18.03 -1.41 -8.06
CA PHE A 71 -18.80 -1.60 -6.83
C PHE A 71 -19.63 -0.39 -6.40
N GLU A 72 -19.57 0.72 -7.16
CA GLU A 72 -20.17 2.03 -6.80
C GLU A 72 -19.72 2.58 -5.43
N LYS A 73 -18.63 2.04 -4.87
CA LYS A 73 -18.07 2.46 -3.59
C LYS A 73 -16.95 3.48 -3.80
N ARG A 74 -17.04 4.61 -3.10
CA ARG A 74 -15.99 5.64 -3.09
C ARG A 74 -15.05 5.45 -1.91
N PHE A 75 -13.77 5.64 -2.16
CA PHE A 75 -12.71 5.63 -1.16
C PHE A 75 -11.88 6.91 -1.24
N PHE A 76 -11.46 7.42 -0.09
CA PHE A 76 -10.51 8.51 0.03
C PHE A 76 -9.24 7.98 0.69
N ILE A 77 -8.09 8.22 0.06
CA ILE A 77 -6.80 7.74 0.55
C ILE A 77 -6.09 8.92 1.22
N LYS A 78 -5.62 8.74 2.46
CA LYS A 78 -4.79 9.73 3.17
C LYS A 78 -3.31 9.39 3.16
N LYS A 79 -2.96 8.10 3.13
CA LYS A 79 -1.57 7.63 3.18
C LYS A 79 -1.37 6.42 2.27
N ILE A 80 -0.23 6.40 1.59
CA ILE A 80 0.27 5.30 0.76
C ILE A 80 1.66 4.93 1.28
N GLN A 81 1.89 3.66 1.59
CA GLN A 81 3.19 3.11 1.98
C GLN A 81 3.64 2.11 0.91
N TYR A 82 4.89 2.19 0.45
CA TYR A 82 5.41 1.35 -0.63
C TYR A 82 6.86 0.94 -0.38
N VAL A 83 7.31 -0.21 -0.89
CA VAL A 83 8.70 -0.65 -0.74
C VAL A 83 9.57 0.02 -1.80
N LYS A 84 10.60 0.77 -1.39
CA LYS A 84 11.44 1.57 -2.31
C LYS A 84 12.23 0.71 -3.31
N THR A 85 12.52 -0.52 -2.92
CA THR A 85 13.36 -1.47 -3.67
C THR A 85 12.55 -2.38 -4.59
N ASP A 86 11.22 -2.21 -4.63
CA ASP A 86 10.37 -2.94 -5.56
C ASP A 86 10.79 -2.65 -7.00
N SER A 87 10.73 -3.67 -7.84
CA SER A 87 11.10 -3.52 -9.25
C SER A 87 9.96 -2.89 -10.05
N PRO A 88 10.26 -2.02 -11.04
CA PRO A 88 9.27 -1.57 -12.03
C PRO A 88 8.59 -2.76 -12.73
N PRO A 89 7.39 -2.57 -13.31
CA PRO A 89 6.69 -1.29 -13.49
C PRO A 89 5.80 -0.88 -12.30
N GLU A 90 5.61 0.43 -12.09
CA GLU A 90 4.74 0.97 -11.03
C GLU A 90 3.26 0.59 -11.21
N SER A 91 2.87 0.13 -12.41
CA SER A 91 1.50 -0.33 -12.68
C SER A 91 1.04 -1.46 -11.76
N ILE A 92 1.97 -2.21 -11.14
CA ILE A 92 1.62 -3.22 -10.14
C ILE A 92 0.87 -2.60 -8.95
N TYR A 93 1.16 -1.36 -8.56
CA TYR A 93 0.50 -0.71 -7.42
C TYR A 93 -0.97 -0.40 -7.66
N ARG A 94 -1.42 -0.26 -8.92
CA ARG A 94 -2.85 -0.16 -9.24
C ARG A 94 -3.57 -1.46 -8.92
N TYR A 95 -2.97 -2.59 -9.31
CA TYR A 95 -3.51 -3.90 -9.01
C TYR A 95 -3.55 -4.17 -7.50
N LEU A 96 -2.46 -3.89 -6.78
CA LEU A 96 -2.41 -4.07 -5.31
C LEU A 96 -3.43 -3.19 -4.59
N ALA A 97 -3.56 -1.92 -5.01
CA ALA A 97 -4.55 -1.00 -4.43
C ALA A 97 -5.98 -1.48 -4.69
N PHE A 98 -6.26 -1.96 -5.90
CA PHE A 98 -7.56 -2.53 -6.24
C PHE A 98 -7.89 -3.72 -5.34
N GLU A 99 -6.95 -4.67 -5.15
CA GLU A 99 -7.18 -5.83 -4.28
C GLU A 99 -7.40 -5.45 -2.81
N ILE A 100 -6.68 -4.46 -2.29
CA ILE A 100 -6.93 -3.91 -0.93
C ILE A 100 -8.37 -3.38 -0.84
N LEU A 101 -8.74 -2.46 -1.74
CA LEU A 101 -10.04 -1.79 -1.67
C LEU A 101 -11.19 -2.77 -1.93
N ARG A 102 -11.01 -3.72 -2.84
CA ARG A 102 -11.96 -4.82 -3.08
C ARG A 102 -12.14 -5.68 -1.84
N SER A 103 -11.07 -5.99 -1.13
CA SER A 103 -11.13 -6.74 0.13
C SER A 103 -11.94 -5.99 1.18
N VAL A 104 -11.78 -4.66 1.28
CA VAL A 104 -12.59 -3.81 2.15
C VAL A 104 -14.08 -3.82 1.75
N VAL A 105 -14.39 -3.68 0.46
CA VAL A 105 -15.78 -3.71 -0.04
C VAL A 105 -16.45 -5.05 0.28
N LEU A 106 -15.75 -6.15 0.05
CA LEU A 106 -16.27 -7.50 0.22
C LEU A 106 -16.20 -8.02 1.66
N ASN A 107 -15.72 -7.20 2.60
CA ASN A 107 -15.50 -7.57 4.00
C ASN A 107 -14.65 -8.85 4.14
N ILE A 108 -13.58 -8.97 3.36
CA ILE A 108 -12.65 -10.08 3.45
C ILE A 108 -11.90 -9.99 4.78
N GLU A 109 -11.86 -11.10 5.52
CA GLU A 109 -11.17 -11.18 6.80
C GLU A 109 -9.65 -11.05 6.61
N PRO A 110 -8.99 -10.08 7.27
CA PRO A 110 -7.54 -9.95 7.23
C PRO A 110 -6.88 -11.11 7.97
N LYS A 111 -5.67 -11.52 7.53
CA LYS A 111 -4.92 -12.58 8.21
C LYS A 111 -4.56 -12.22 9.64
N SER A 112 -4.12 -10.98 9.85
CA SER A 112 -3.76 -10.42 11.16
C SER A 112 -3.61 -8.89 11.05
N GLU A 113 -3.40 -8.26 12.20
CA GLU A 113 -2.91 -6.88 12.27
C GLU A 113 -1.38 -6.84 12.13
N ILE A 114 -0.86 -5.82 11.45
CA ILE A 114 0.57 -5.54 11.30
C ILE A 114 0.84 -4.04 11.45
N ILE A 115 2.07 -3.69 11.85
CA ILE A 115 2.55 -2.31 11.89
C ILE A 115 3.74 -2.19 10.96
N LEU A 116 3.58 -1.42 9.87
CA LEU A 116 4.71 -1.08 9.01
C LEU A 116 5.51 0.04 9.67
N LYS A 117 6.78 -0.26 10.00
CA LYS A 117 7.69 0.73 10.57
C LYS A 117 8.11 1.70 9.47
N GLU A 118 7.69 2.95 9.63
CA GLU A 118 8.19 4.08 8.84
C GLU A 118 9.58 4.40 9.37
N ASP A 119 10.59 4.54 8.51
CA ASP A 119 11.91 4.98 8.95
C ASP A 119 11.83 6.49 9.29
N ASN A 120 11.67 6.80 10.57
CA ASN A 120 12.22 8.04 11.10
C ASN A 120 13.71 7.78 11.15
N SER A 121 14.47 8.30 10.19
CA SER A 121 15.93 8.28 10.23
C SER A 121 16.39 8.88 11.57
N ASP A 122 16.58 7.96 12.53
CA ASP A 122 17.07 8.05 13.91
C ASP A 122 16.36 7.00 14.80
N GLN A 123 16.28 5.73 14.39
CA GLN A 123 16.70 4.56 15.20
C GLN A 123 16.18 3.22 14.67
N LEU A 124 17.15 2.36 14.34
CA LEU A 124 17.04 0.91 14.24
C LEU A 124 16.33 0.30 15.47
N ALA A 125 15.29 -0.49 15.25
CA ALA A 125 15.15 -1.86 15.77
C ALA A 125 13.72 -2.37 15.59
N ILE A 126 13.59 -3.53 14.95
CA ILE A 126 12.40 -4.37 14.96
C ILE A 126 12.19 -4.87 16.40
N SER A 127 10.98 -4.69 16.92
CA SER A 127 10.50 -5.42 18.10
C SER A 127 9.20 -6.07 17.68
N LEU A 128 9.21 -7.40 17.67
CA LEU A 128 8.01 -8.24 17.68
C LEU A 128 7.55 -8.32 19.14
N LEU A 129 6.26 -8.09 19.39
CA LEU A 129 5.61 -8.54 20.63
C LEU A 129 5.31 -10.04 20.51
#